data_AF-A0A959P0P3-F1
#
_entry.id   AF-A0A959P0P3-F1
#
_cell.length_a   1.000
_cell.length_b   1.000
_cell.length_c   1.000
_cell.angle_alpha   90.00
_cell.angle_beta   90.00
_cell.angle_gamma   90.00
#
_symmetry.space_group_name_H-M   'P 1'
#
loop_
_entity.id
_entity.type
_entity.pdbx_description
1 polymer ?
#
loop_
_entity_poly.entity_id
_entity_poly.type
_entity_poly.pdbx_seq_one_letter_code
_entity_poly.pdbx_strand_id
1 'polypeptide(L)'
;LANCSKLLPPIKSRGPMAPGAWMTGFYIGETYLENNVLHYFENRLKKIIKGKQDFLNQFEPVGEFNFYPIEYSNSYQTLQNDAKSLNIKSDSIDYVFTDPPYGDAVPYFEQSVIWNSWLKFIPDYENEIVISDSKEREKDINNFEKEINQAFSEIRRVLKPNKYFSLTYHSLSGSEWKAITNACIKNGFELKDYEWLVQKSFTPRQINRLKTVKGDVLVTLQKNPNPEQTINKTDKEVAKLFKEQIELWLLEEEGLDTNEIFLRIMKKVFSDKIIIGDVDLLKILTENFEFSEQKQWILNDQFELQTT
;
A
#
# COMPACT_ATOMS: atom_id res chain seq x y z
N LEU A 1 11.98 21.90 -4.31
CA LEU A 1 13.45 21.99 -4.42
C LEU A 1 13.96 21.51 -5.77
N ALA A 2 13.65 20.28 -6.22
CA ALA A 2 14.16 19.76 -7.50
C ALA A 2 13.86 20.63 -8.74
N ASN A 3 12.67 21.25 -8.82
CA ASN A 3 12.33 22.13 -9.95
C ASN A 3 13.06 23.49 -9.93
N CYS A 4 13.71 23.83 -8.82
CA CYS A 4 14.48 25.08 -8.66
C CYS A 4 15.97 24.78 -8.44
N SER A 5 16.42 23.59 -8.84
CA SER A 5 17.83 23.19 -8.80
C SER A 5 18.28 22.77 -10.21
N LYS A 6 19.57 22.46 -10.35
CA LYS A 6 20.17 21.96 -11.60
C LYS A 6 19.76 20.53 -11.98
N LEU A 7 18.78 19.95 -11.28
CA LEU A 7 18.30 18.58 -11.49
C LEU A 7 17.19 18.49 -12.54
N LEU A 8 16.78 19.61 -13.15
CA LEU A 8 15.70 19.66 -14.12
C LEU A 8 16.25 19.69 -15.56
N PRO A 9 16.20 18.57 -16.31
CA PRO A 9 16.64 18.57 -17.69
C PRO A 9 15.61 19.25 -18.61
N PRO A 10 16.05 19.92 -19.68
CA PRO A 10 15.15 20.42 -20.72
C PRO A 10 14.62 19.27 -21.60
N ILE A 11 13.32 19.29 -21.92
CA ILE A 11 12.75 18.37 -22.93
C ILE A 11 12.97 18.99 -24.31
N LYS A 12 14.07 18.64 -24.98
CA LYS A 12 14.45 19.18 -26.30
C LYS A 12 13.32 19.04 -27.35
N SER A 13 12.53 17.96 -27.29
CA SER A 13 11.40 17.74 -28.22
C SER A 13 10.22 18.69 -28.01
N ARG A 14 10.14 19.37 -26.86
CA ARG A 14 9.12 20.40 -26.55
C ARG A 14 9.66 21.82 -26.64
N GLY A 15 10.93 21.97 -27.01
CA GLY A 15 11.64 23.24 -27.11
C GLY A 15 12.85 23.33 -26.17
N PRO A 16 13.80 24.24 -26.45
CA PRO A 16 15.08 24.33 -25.73
C PRO A 16 14.95 24.67 -24.24
N MET A 17 13.83 25.27 -23.82
CA MET A 17 13.56 25.68 -22.44
C MET A 17 12.30 25.01 -21.84
N ALA A 18 11.80 23.93 -22.46
CA ALA A 18 10.62 23.24 -21.95
C ALA A 18 10.99 22.40 -20.71
N PRO A 19 10.35 22.65 -19.54
CA PRO A 19 10.70 21.94 -18.31
C PRO A 19 10.35 20.45 -18.40
N GLY A 20 11.31 19.61 -18.06
CA GLY A 20 11.14 18.18 -17.95
C GLY A 20 10.48 17.70 -16.66
N ALA A 21 10.42 16.38 -16.50
CA ALA A 21 10.26 15.80 -15.18
C ALA A 21 11.61 15.86 -14.45
N TRP A 22 11.56 15.93 -13.13
CA TRP A 22 12.76 15.78 -12.31
C TRP A 22 13.38 14.40 -12.57
N MET A 23 14.71 14.37 -12.68
CA MET A 23 15.42 13.10 -12.79
C MET A 23 15.37 12.37 -11.45
N THR A 24 15.17 11.06 -11.49
CA THR A 24 15.30 10.21 -10.30
C THR A 24 16.76 10.24 -9.83
N GLY A 25 16.98 10.56 -8.55
CA GLY A 25 18.31 10.72 -7.94
C GLY A 25 18.86 12.15 -8.01
N PHE A 26 20.00 12.39 -7.36
CA PHE A 26 20.70 13.69 -7.37
C PHE A 26 21.60 13.89 -8.60
N TYR A 27 21.10 13.49 -9.77
CA TYR A 27 21.83 13.59 -11.04
C TYR A 27 21.71 14.99 -11.65
N ILE A 28 22.85 15.62 -11.94
CA ILE A 28 22.93 16.89 -12.66
C ILE A 28 23.43 16.60 -14.08
N GLY A 29 22.59 16.85 -15.07
CA GLY A 29 22.97 16.71 -16.47
C GLY A 29 23.81 17.89 -16.98
N GLU A 30 24.46 17.72 -18.13
CA GLU A 30 25.23 18.79 -18.79
C GLU A 30 24.37 20.01 -19.17
N THR A 31 23.07 19.78 -19.40
CA THR A 31 22.08 20.83 -19.66
C THR A 31 20.97 20.76 -18.63
N TYR A 32 20.66 21.89 -18.01
CA TYR A 32 19.67 21.99 -16.93
C TYR A 32 18.91 23.32 -16.99
N LEU A 33 17.75 23.34 -16.34
CA LEU A 33 16.91 24.51 -16.14
C LEU A 33 16.87 24.85 -14.65
N GLU A 34 17.05 26.11 -14.31
CA GLU A 34 16.81 26.62 -12.96
C GLU A 34 15.58 27.53 -12.99
N ASN A 35 14.50 27.11 -12.33
CA ASN A 35 13.32 27.96 -12.21
C ASN A 35 13.44 28.92 -11.03
N ASN A 36 12.88 30.13 -11.19
CA ASN A 36 12.80 31.13 -10.14
C ASN A 36 11.99 30.60 -8.93
N VAL A 37 12.66 30.52 -7.78
CA VAL A 37 12.10 30.05 -6.52
C VAL A 37 10.88 30.88 -6.07
N LEU A 38 10.95 32.21 -6.20
CA LEU A 38 9.87 33.11 -5.78
C LEU A 38 8.60 32.89 -6.59
N HIS A 39 8.73 32.61 -7.89
CA HIS A 39 7.58 32.28 -8.74
C HIS A 39 6.85 31.01 -8.25
N TYR A 40 7.60 29.99 -7.81
CA TYR A 40 7.01 28.78 -7.23
C TYR A 40 6.33 29.05 -5.89
N PHE A 41 6.93 29.87 -5.02
CA PHE A 41 6.30 30.30 -3.77
C PHE A 41 4.99 31.04 -4.03
N GLU A 42 4.99 32.01 -4.93
CA GLU A 42 3.79 32.77 -5.30
C GLU A 42 2.70 31.86 -5.87
N ASN A 43 3.04 30.94 -6.78
CA ASN A 43 2.10 29.97 -7.33
C ASN A 43 1.51 29.05 -6.25
N ARG A 44 2.31 28.63 -5.27
CA ARG A 44 1.82 27.81 -4.15
C ARG A 44 0.90 28.62 -3.24
N LEU A 45 1.24 29.87 -2.94
CA LEU A 45 0.37 30.77 -2.18
C LEU A 45 -0.98 30.97 -2.87
N LYS A 46 -0.99 31.25 -4.18
CA LYS A 46 -2.22 31.36 -4.98
C LYS A 46 -3.09 30.10 -4.91
N LYS A 47 -2.47 28.91 -4.99
CA LYS A 47 -3.18 27.63 -4.84
C LYS A 47 -3.75 27.42 -3.44
N ILE A 48 -3.03 27.82 -2.39
CA ILE A 48 -3.52 27.76 -1.00
C ILE A 48 -4.71 28.71 -0.83
N ILE A 49 -4.62 29.94 -1.32
CA ILE A 49 -5.72 30.91 -1.26
C ILE A 49 -6.94 30.36 -1.98
N LYS A 50 -6.78 29.86 -3.21
CA LYS A 50 -7.86 29.25 -3.97
C LYS A 50 -8.46 28.04 -3.24
N GLY A 51 -7.64 27.14 -2.72
CA GLY A 51 -8.11 25.98 -1.97
C GLY A 51 -8.88 26.37 -0.72
N LYS A 52 -8.46 27.43 -0.02
CA LYS A 52 -9.23 28.00 1.11
C LYS A 52 -10.55 28.59 0.64
N GLN A 53 -10.58 29.33 -0.47
CA GLN A 53 -11.82 29.87 -1.03
C GLN A 53 -12.78 28.75 -1.45
N ASP A 54 -12.30 27.73 -2.15
CA ASP A 54 -13.08 26.57 -2.57
C ASP A 54 -13.65 25.83 -1.33
N PHE A 55 -12.84 25.65 -0.29
CA PHE A 55 -13.26 25.11 1.00
C PHE A 55 -14.36 25.97 1.65
N LEU A 56 -14.15 27.29 1.77
CA LEU A 56 -15.16 28.21 2.31
C LEU A 56 -16.47 28.10 1.52
N ASN A 57 -16.42 28.21 0.20
CA ASN A 57 -17.61 28.12 -0.66
C ASN A 57 -18.37 26.79 -0.52
N GLN A 58 -17.66 25.68 -0.32
CA GLN A 58 -18.26 24.36 -0.18
C GLN A 58 -18.96 24.20 1.18
N PHE A 59 -18.36 24.69 2.27
CA PHE A 59 -18.82 24.41 3.63
C PHE A 59 -19.64 25.56 4.27
N GLU A 60 -19.60 26.78 3.71
CA GLU A 60 -20.32 27.99 4.19
C GLU A 60 -21.84 27.84 4.10
N PRO A 61 -22.41 27.32 3.00
CA PRO A 61 -23.85 27.12 2.89
C PRO A 61 -24.42 26.05 3.83
N VAL A 62 -23.57 25.15 4.34
CA VAL A 62 -23.97 23.97 5.12
C VAL A 62 -24.03 24.27 6.63
N GLY A 63 -23.66 25.49 7.06
CA GLY A 63 -23.63 25.88 8.46
C GLY A 63 -22.51 25.22 9.28
N GLU A 64 -21.59 24.49 8.63
CA GLU A 64 -20.42 23.86 9.28
C GLU A 64 -19.34 24.88 9.67
N PHE A 65 -19.46 26.13 9.20
CA PHE A 65 -18.65 27.25 9.68
C PHE A 65 -19.15 27.81 11.00
N ASN A 66 -19.19 26.95 12.01
CA ASN A 66 -19.12 27.44 13.36
C ASN A 66 -17.66 27.78 13.69
N PHE A 67 -17.24 29.00 13.38
CA PHE A 67 -15.93 29.53 13.80
C PHE A 67 -15.87 29.83 15.30
N TYR A 68 -16.98 29.71 16.04
CA TYR A 68 -16.89 29.57 17.48
C TYR A 68 -16.27 28.21 17.76
N PRO A 69 -15.17 28.14 18.51
CA PRO A 69 -14.56 26.86 18.84
C PRO A 69 -15.63 25.98 19.50
N ILE A 70 -16.04 24.93 18.79
CA ILE A 70 -16.79 23.85 19.40
C ILE A 70 -15.77 23.17 20.31
N GLU A 71 -15.89 23.38 21.62
CA GLU A 71 -15.14 22.61 22.60
C GLU A 71 -15.64 21.17 22.54
N TYR A 72 -15.05 20.39 21.63
CA TYR A 72 -15.19 18.95 21.69
C TYR A 72 -14.51 18.51 22.99
N SER A 73 -15.23 17.78 23.84
CA SER A 73 -14.70 17.17 25.06
C SER A 73 -13.69 16.03 24.79
N ASN A 74 -13.16 15.95 23.58
CA ASN A 74 -12.26 14.91 23.12
C ASN A 74 -10.81 15.36 23.38
N SER A 75 -10.04 14.54 24.08
CA SER A 75 -8.59 14.70 24.15
C SER A 75 -7.94 14.08 22.91
N TYR A 76 -6.98 14.79 22.30
CA TYR A 76 -6.11 14.23 21.27
C TYR A 76 -4.66 14.19 21.75
N GLN A 77 -3.90 13.21 21.26
CA GLN A 77 -2.48 13.07 21.56
C GLN A 77 -1.74 12.65 20.30
N THR A 78 -0.58 13.25 20.07
CA THR A 78 0.37 12.83 19.03
C THR A 78 1.59 12.23 19.71
N LEU A 79 2.02 11.07 19.25
CA LEU A 79 3.17 10.37 19.80
C LEU A 79 4.16 10.05 18.68
N GLN A 80 5.45 10.09 19.01
CA GLN A 80 6.52 9.55 18.18
C GLN A 80 7.01 8.26 18.85
N ASN A 81 6.60 7.11 18.34
CA ASN A 81 7.05 5.79 18.80
C ASN A 81 7.43 4.93 17.59
N ASP A 82 8.17 3.87 17.86
CA ASP A 82 8.29 2.74 16.94
C ASP A 82 6.96 1.97 16.92
N ALA A 83 6.42 1.66 15.73
CA ALA A 83 5.21 0.85 15.59
C ALA A 83 5.38 -0.58 16.17
N LYS A 84 6.63 -1.04 16.33
CA LYS A 84 6.99 -2.31 16.96
C LYS A 84 7.06 -2.22 18.49
N SER A 85 6.92 -1.03 19.08
CA SER A 85 6.89 -0.83 20.54
C SER A 85 6.17 0.47 20.90
N LEU A 86 4.86 0.38 21.15
CA LEU A 86 4.03 1.54 21.49
C LEU A 86 3.99 1.76 23.01
N ASN A 87 4.22 3.00 23.46
CA ASN A 87 4.00 3.39 24.86
C ASN A 87 2.49 3.57 25.17
N ILE A 88 1.72 2.52 24.90
CA ILE A 88 0.26 2.42 25.07
C ILE A 88 -0.01 1.14 25.86
N LYS A 89 -0.95 1.19 26.79
CA LYS A 89 -1.31 0.02 27.61
C LYS A 89 -1.90 -1.09 26.75
N SER A 90 -1.73 -2.33 27.19
CA SER A 90 -2.42 -3.47 26.57
C SER A 90 -3.93 -3.33 26.72
N ASP A 91 -4.68 -3.81 25.72
CA ASP A 91 -6.15 -3.82 25.73
C ASP A 91 -6.78 -2.47 26.10
N SER A 92 -6.21 -1.36 25.63
CA SER A 92 -6.71 -0.01 25.93
C SER A 92 -7.36 0.70 24.73
N ILE A 93 -7.10 0.22 23.52
CA ILE A 93 -7.57 0.85 22.28
C ILE A 93 -8.84 0.16 21.77
N ASP A 94 -9.86 0.94 21.41
CA ASP A 94 -11.14 0.43 20.88
C ASP A 94 -11.15 0.22 19.37
N TYR A 95 -10.27 0.90 18.64
CA TYR A 95 -10.16 0.79 17.19
C TYR A 95 -8.78 1.26 16.71
N VAL A 96 -8.22 0.60 15.71
CA VAL A 96 -6.98 1.00 15.05
C VAL A 96 -7.23 1.17 13.55
N PHE A 97 -6.67 2.22 12.95
CA PHE A 97 -6.61 2.39 11.50
C PHE A 97 -5.15 2.57 11.11
N THR A 98 -4.67 1.83 10.11
CA THR A 98 -3.25 1.88 9.72
C THR A 98 -3.05 1.75 8.22
N ASP A 99 -1.97 2.34 7.73
CA ASP A 99 -1.47 2.22 6.35
C ASP A 99 0.00 1.76 6.43
N PRO A 100 0.25 0.43 6.49
CA PRO A 100 1.60 -0.11 6.69
C PRO A 100 2.50 0.15 5.46
N PRO A 101 3.83 0.14 5.63
CA PRO A 101 4.75 0.39 4.53
C PRO A 101 4.65 -0.68 3.42
N TYR A 102 4.95 -0.28 2.19
CA TYR A 102 4.81 -1.09 0.97
C TYR A 102 6.14 -1.72 0.50
N GLY A 103 6.85 -2.41 1.40
CA GLY A 103 8.08 -3.13 1.03
C GLY A 103 9.17 -2.20 0.50
N ASP A 104 9.56 -2.41 -0.77
CA ASP A 104 10.62 -1.66 -1.47
C ASP A 104 10.10 -0.41 -2.21
N ALA A 105 8.78 -0.15 -2.17
CA ALA A 105 8.18 0.89 -2.99
C ALA A 105 8.67 2.31 -2.63
N VAL A 106 8.91 2.57 -1.35
CA VAL A 106 9.26 3.90 -0.84
C VAL A 106 10.23 3.77 0.35
N PRO A 107 11.56 3.95 0.15
CA PRO A 107 12.49 4.07 1.27
C PRO A 107 12.39 5.47 1.91
N TYR A 108 11.58 5.60 2.96
CA TYR A 108 11.18 6.90 3.51
C TYR A 108 12.35 7.69 4.12
N PHE A 109 13.21 7.04 4.91
CA PHE A 109 14.35 7.73 5.52
C PHE A 109 15.41 8.14 4.51
N GLU A 110 15.68 7.31 3.50
CA GLU A 110 16.60 7.65 2.41
C GLU A 110 16.05 8.82 1.58
N GLN A 111 14.76 8.82 1.27
CA GLN A 111 14.11 9.93 0.55
C GLN A 111 14.06 11.22 1.36
N SER A 112 14.04 11.12 2.69
CA SER A 112 14.02 12.28 3.59
C SER A 112 15.40 12.77 4.02
N VAL A 113 16.50 12.19 3.51
CA VAL A 113 17.87 12.51 3.95
C VAL A 113 18.21 14.01 3.90
N ILE A 114 17.79 14.73 2.86
CA ILE A 114 18.02 16.18 2.75
C ILE A 114 17.28 16.94 3.85
N TRP A 115 16.03 16.56 4.11
CA TRP A 115 15.19 17.21 5.12
C TRP A 115 15.71 16.92 6.52
N ASN A 116 16.10 15.68 6.79
CA ASN A 116 16.70 15.28 8.05
C ASN A 116 18.02 16.04 8.29
N SER A 117 18.88 16.14 7.27
CA SER A 117 20.14 16.91 7.35
C SER A 117 19.89 18.41 7.63
N TRP A 118 18.95 19.02 6.91
CA TRP A 118 18.63 20.44 7.11
C TRP A 118 18.03 20.70 8.51
N LEU A 119 17.09 19.86 8.93
CA LEU A 119 16.44 19.98 10.24
C LEU A 119 17.32 19.46 11.39
N LYS A 120 18.51 18.94 11.09
CA LYS A 120 19.44 18.33 12.05
C LYS A 120 18.81 17.15 12.81
N PHE A 121 17.94 16.40 12.15
CA PHE A 121 17.40 15.15 12.64
C PHE A 121 18.27 13.97 12.21
N ILE A 122 18.43 13.02 13.13
CA ILE A 122 19.08 11.74 12.88
C ILE A 122 17.96 10.69 12.94
N PRO A 123 17.50 10.17 11.79
CA PRO A 123 16.47 9.14 11.77
C PRO A 123 17.03 7.80 12.26
N ASP A 124 16.15 6.99 12.81
CA ASP A 124 16.47 5.65 13.30
C ASP A 124 16.37 4.63 12.16
N TYR A 125 17.44 4.53 11.36
CA TYR A 125 17.50 3.62 10.21
C TYR A 125 17.41 2.14 10.60
N GLU A 126 17.79 1.77 11.83
CA GLU A 126 17.78 0.41 12.34
C GLU A 126 16.35 -0.10 12.50
N ASN A 127 15.47 0.76 13.04
CA ASN A 127 14.09 0.39 13.33
C ASN A 127 13.10 0.70 12.19
N GLU A 128 13.56 1.25 11.05
CA GLU A 128 12.69 1.45 9.88
C GLU A 128 12.23 0.10 9.31
N ILE A 129 10.91 -0.04 9.12
CA ILE A 129 10.31 -1.20 8.45
C ILE A 129 10.29 -0.92 6.95
N VAL A 130 11.23 -1.51 6.22
CA VAL A 130 11.44 -1.25 4.78
C VAL A 130 12.15 -2.43 4.13
N ILE A 131 12.01 -2.60 2.82
CA ILE A 131 12.93 -3.40 2.00
C ILE A 131 13.86 -2.43 1.28
N SER A 132 15.17 -2.63 1.43
CA SER A 132 16.18 -1.72 0.88
C SER A 132 17.23 -2.49 0.10
N ASP A 133 17.60 -1.99 -1.07
CA ASP A 133 18.70 -2.49 -1.90
C ASP A 133 20.08 -1.97 -1.43
N SER A 134 20.12 -1.08 -0.45
CA SER A 134 21.36 -0.61 0.17
C SER A 134 22.10 -1.76 0.86
N LYS A 135 23.35 -1.98 0.43
CA LYS A 135 24.27 -2.98 0.98
C LYS A 135 24.62 -2.74 2.45
N GLU A 136 24.47 -1.51 2.93
CA GLU A 136 24.80 -1.14 4.31
C GLU A 136 23.64 -1.41 5.28
N ARG A 137 22.40 -1.53 4.77
CA ARG A 137 21.20 -1.60 5.61
C ARG A 137 20.76 -3.01 5.95
N GLU A 138 21.11 -4.00 5.11
CA GLU A 138 20.75 -5.42 5.31
C GLU A 138 19.24 -5.62 5.63
N LYS A 139 18.37 -4.90 4.91
CA LYS A 139 16.91 -4.92 5.08
C LYS A 139 16.25 -5.65 3.90
N ASP A 140 16.20 -6.98 3.98
CA ASP A 140 15.57 -7.82 2.96
C ASP A 140 14.08 -8.10 3.25
N ILE A 141 13.46 -8.92 2.41
CA ILE A 141 12.06 -9.33 2.58
C ILE A 141 11.82 -10.11 3.89
N ASN A 142 12.78 -10.89 4.38
CA ASN A 142 12.66 -11.63 5.62
C ASN A 142 12.68 -10.68 6.83
N ASN A 143 13.54 -9.65 6.80
CA ASN A 143 13.52 -8.57 7.78
C ASN A 143 12.15 -7.89 7.78
N PHE A 144 11.65 -7.53 6.60
CA PHE A 144 10.36 -6.86 6.45
C PHE A 144 9.20 -7.71 6.99
N GLU A 145 9.12 -9.00 6.65
CA GLU A 145 8.10 -9.92 7.17
C GLU A 145 8.13 -10.01 8.70
N LYS A 146 9.32 -10.12 9.28
CA LYS A 146 9.50 -10.18 10.73
C LYS A 146 9.05 -8.88 11.41
N GLU A 147 9.45 -7.74 10.87
CA GLU A 147 9.19 -6.42 11.45
C GLU A 147 7.73 -5.99 11.31
N ILE A 148 7.10 -6.29 10.17
CA ILE A 148 5.65 -6.17 9.98
C ILE A 148 4.91 -7.03 11.02
N ASN A 149 5.34 -8.28 11.23
CA ASN A 149 4.71 -9.13 12.24
C ASN A 149 4.88 -8.57 13.66
N GLN A 150 6.01 -7.92 13.98
CA GLN A 150 6.21 -7.24 15.26
C GLN A 150 5.26 -6.04 15.42
N ALA A 151 5.09 -5.22 14.39
CA ALA A 151 4.15 -4.10 14.41
C ALA A 151 2.69 -4.57 14.58
N PHE A 152 2.29 -5.65 13.89
CA PHE A 152 0.95 -6.21 14.03
C PHE A 152 0.73 -6.91 15.38
N SER A 153 1.79 -7.47 15.97
CA SER A 153 1.78 -7.95 17.35
C SER A 153 1.53 -6.81 18.34
N GLU A 154 2.10 -5.63 18.12
CA GLU A 154 1.80 -4.45 18.92
C GLU A 154 0.37 -3.96 18.75
N ILE A 155 -0.17 -3.94 17.52
CA ILE A 155 -1.59 -3.66 17.29
C ILE A 155 -2.45 -4.64 18.10
N ARG A 156 -2.15 -5.94 18.05
CA ARG A 156 -2.86 -6.95 18.85
C ARG A 156 -2.76 -6.65 20.33
N ARG A 157 -1.58 -6.30 20.84
CA ARG A 157 -1.35 -6.02 22.26
C ARG A 157 -2.22 -4.86 22.76
N VAL A 158 -2.25 -3.74 22.03
CA VAL A 158 -2.95 -2.52 22.47
C VAL A 158 -4.46 -2.55 22.21
N LEU A 159 -4.91 -3.28 21.19
CA LEU A 159 -6.32 -3.38 20.81
C LEU A 159 -7.08 -4.29 21.79
N LYS A 160 -8.23 -3.84 22.29
CA LYS A 160 -9.09 -4.64 23.19
C LYS A 160 -9.60 -5.92 22.51
N PRO A 161 -9.91 -6.98 23.28
CA PRO A 161 -10.54 -8.19 22.74
C PRO A 161 -11.83 -7.88 21.98
N ASN A 162 -12.07 -8.59 20.87
CA ASN A 162 -13.25 -8.44 20.00
C ASN A 162 -13.39 -7.06 19.33
N LYS A 163 -12.39 -6.17 19.45
CA LYS A 163 -12.37 -4.90 18.73
C LYS A 163 -11.73 -5.04 17.36
N TYR A 164 -11.93 -4.00 16.56
CA TYR A 164 -11.60 -4.00 15.14
C TYR A 164 -10.37 -3.15 14.88
N PHE A 165 -9.63 -3.54 13.85
CA PHE A 165 -8.74 -2.61 13.19
C PHE A 165 -8.94 -2.70 11.68
N SER A 166 -8.68 -1.60 10.99
CA SER A 166 -8.68 -1.57 9.55
C SER A 166 -7.31 -1.19 9.03
N LEU A 167 -6.94 -1.78 7.90
CA LEU A 167 -5.74 -1.43 7.17
C LEU A 167 -6.08 -1.12 5.71
N THR A 168 -5.37 -0.14 5.15
CA THR A 168 -5.32 0.07 3.71
C THR A 168 -4.07 -0.58 3.15
N TYR A 169 -4.18 -1.21 1.99
CA TYR A 169 -3.00 -1.77 1.36
C TYR A 169 -3.10 -1.78 -0.18
N HIS A 170 -1.96 -1.47 -0.81
CA HIS A 170 -1.73 -1.42 -2.24
C HIS A 170 -0.48 -2.23 -2.62
N SER A 171 -0.62 -3.47 -3.07
CA SER A 171 0.44 -4.10 -3.87
C SER A 171 -0.02 -5.34 -4.63
N LEU A 172 0.60 -5.53 -5.79
CA LEU A 172 0.50 -6.70 -6.66
C LEU A 172 1.56 -7.75 -6.35
N SER A 173 2.58 -7.38 -5.58
CA SER A 173 3.70 -8.24 -5.28
C SER A 173 3.29 -9.21 -4.18
N GLY A 174 3.54 -10.50 -4.44
CA GLY A 174 3.16 -11.58 -3.55
C GLY A 174 3.84 -11.51 -2.18
N SER A 175 5.03 -10.91 -2.10
CA SER A 175 5.87 -10.89 -0.89
C SER A 175 5.36 -9.93 0.18
N GLU A 176 5.01 -8.69 -0.15
CA GLU A 176 4.44 -7.76 0.82
C GLU A 176 3.03 -8.21 1.23
N TRP A 177 2.27 -8.76 0.27
CA TRP A 177 0.93 -9.28 0.52
C TRP A 177 0.97 -10.44 1.52
N LYS A 178 1.92 -11.37 1.30
CA LYS A 178 2.26 -12.45 2.22
C LYS A 178 2.63 -11.91 3.60
N ALA A 179 3.52 -10.91 3.68
CA ALA A 179 3.96 -10.33 4.94
C ALA A 179 2.78 -9.81 5.78
N ILE A 180 1.92 -9.00 5.19
CA ILE A 180 0.74 -8.41 5.85
C ILE A 180 -0.27 -9.49 6.23
N THR A 181 -0.65 -10.35 5.28
CA THR A 181 -1.67 -11.38 5.52
C THR A 181 -1.23 -12.37 6.58
N ASN A 182 0.02 -12.85 6.52
CA ASN A 182 0.58 -13.73 7.53
C ASN A 182 0.67 -13.04 8.90
N ALA A 183 1.03 -11.76 8.96
CA ALA A 183 1.07 -11.01 10.21
C ALA A 183 -0.33 -10.90 10.84
N CYS A 184 -1.38 -10.67 10.04
CA CYS A 184 -2.75 -10.68 10.52
C CYS A 184 -3.13 -12.05 11.11
N ILE A 185 -2.89 -13.14 10.37
CA ILE A 185 -3.27 -14.49 10.78
C ILE A 185 -2.49 -14.94 12.02
N LYS A 186 -1.17 -14.75 12.04
CA LYS A 186 -0.29 -15.08 13.19
C LYS A 186 -0.69 -14.35 14.46
N ASN A 187 -1.18 -13.12 14.33
CA ASN A 187 -1.67 -12.31 15.44
C ASN A 187 -3.18 -12.50 15.73
N GLY A 188 -3.78 -13.59 15.24
CA GLY A 188 -5.14 -13.97 15.60
C GLY A 188 -6.19 -12.95 15.21
N PHE A 189 -6.01 -12.31 14.06
CA PHE A 189 -6.98 -11.41 13.48
C PHE A 189 -7.86 -12.12 12.47
N GLU A 190 -9.17 -11.88 12.54
CA GLU A 190 -10.16 -12.47 11.66
C GLU A 190 -10.72 -11.44 10.71
N LEU A 191 -10.81 -11.78 9.42
CA LEU A 191 -11.43 -10.94 8.41
C LEU A 191 -12.92 -10.75 8.74
N LYS A 192 -13.37 -9.49 8.77
CA LYS A 192 -14.78 -9.14 8.96
C LYS A 192 -15.37 -8.49 7.73
N ASP A 193 -14.60 -7.62 7.08
CA ASP A 193 -15.04 -6.92 5.88
C ASP A 193 -13.86 -6.53 5.00
N TYR A 194 -14.12 -6.31 3.72
CA TYR A 194 -13.16 -5.74 2.80
C TYR A 194 -13.85 -4.96 1.67
N GLU A 195 -13.23 -3.87 1.24
CA GLU A 195 -13.72 -3.06 0.14
C GLU A 195 -12.57 -2.64 -0.79
N TRP A 196 -12.86 -2.58 -2.08
CA TRP A 196 -11.92 -2.05 -3.07
C TRP A 196 -12.13 -0.57 -3.29
N LEU A 197 -11.14 0.24 -2.89
CA LEU A 197 -11.17 1.68 -3.08
C LEU A 197 -10.60 2.03 -4.46
N VAL A 198 -11.49 2.38 -5.38
CA VAL A 198 -11.08 2.78 -6.74
C VAL A 198 -10.37 4.12 -6.71
N GLN A 199 -9.17 4.16 -7.29
CA GLN A 199 -8.41 5.40 -7.36
C GLN A 199 -9.07 6.42 -8.29
N LYS A 200 -9.23 7.67 -7.82
CA LYS A 200 -9.87 8.75 -8.60
C LYS A 200 -9.11 9.12 -9.88
N SER A 201 -7.78 8.99 -9.87
CA SER A 201 -6.93 9.32 -11.01
C SER A 201 -5.74 8.38 -11.08
N PHE A 202 -5.50 7.79 -12.24
CA PHE A 202 -4.40 6.87 -12.47
C PHE A 202 -3.12 7.59 -12.86
N THR A 203 -1.98 7.10 -12.39
CA THR A 203 -0.66 7.57 -12.87
C THR A 203 -0.41 7.13 -14.32
N PRO A 204 0.47 7.82 -15.07
CA PRO A 204 0.84 7.39 -16.42
C PRO A 204 1.34 5.94 -16.50
N ARG A 205 2.00 5.44 -15.45
CA ARG A 205 2.43 4.04 -15.36
C ARG A 205 1.23 3.08 -15.27
N GLN A 206 0.21 3.40 -14.48
CA GLN A 206 -1.02 2.59 -14.36
C GLN A 206 -1.90 2.65 -15.61
N ILE A 207 -1.87 3.77 -16.34
CA ILE A 207 -2.60 3.90 -17.61
C ILE A 207 -1.96 3.02 -18.70
N ASN A 208 -0.62 3.02 -18.76
CA ASN A 208 0.11 2.42 -19.89
C ASN A 208 0.52 0.95 -19.68
N ARG A 209 0.32 0.37 -18.49
CA ARG A 209 0.72 -1.01 -18.17
C ARG A 209 -0.51 -1.88 -17.88
N LEU A 210 -0.58 -3.03 -18.56
CA LEU A 210 -1.67 -4.00 -18.42
C LEU A 210 -1.75 -4.62 -17.01
N LYS A 211 -0.59 -4.84 -16.37
CA LYS A 211 -0.48 -5.49 -15.05
C LYS A 211 -0.28 -4.44 -13.95
N THR A 212 -1.31 -3.65 -13.65
CA THR A 212 -1.25 -2.66 -12.56
C THR A 212 -2.51 -2.68 -11.72
N VAL A 213 -2.36 -2.53 -10.40
CA VAL A 213 -3.47 -2.34 -9.48
C VAL A 213 -3.97 -0.91 -9.57
N LYS A 214 -5.30 -0.79 -9.55
CA LYS A 214 -6.07 0.43 -9.83
C LYS A 214 -6.86 0.92 -8.62
N GLY A 215 -6.38 0.62 -7.42
CA GLY A 215 -7.05 0.96 -6.19
C GLY A 215 -6.30 0.40 -5.00
N ASP A 216 -6.88 0.59 -3.83
CA ASP A 216 -6.35 0.10 -2.57
C ASP A 216 -7.41 -0.82 -1.96
N VAL A 217 -6.99 -1.89 -1.29
CA VAL A 217 -7.94 -2.68 -0.50
C VAL A 217 -8.02 -2.08 0.90
N LEU A 218 -9.24 -1.81 1.37
CA LEU A 218 -9.54 -1.52 2.75
C LEU A 218 -10.01 -2.82 3.40
N VAL A 219 -9.29 -3.31 4.40
CA VAL A 219 -9.63 -4.55 5.10
C VAL A 219 -9.97 -4.21 6.53
N THR A 220 -11.07 -4.75 7.05
CA THR A 220 -11.45 -4.67 8.45
C THR A 220 -11.33 -6.05 9.10
N LEU A 221 -10.56 -6.09 10.19
CA LEU A 221 -10.19 -7.29 10.92
C LEU A 221 -10.64 -7.16 12.39
N GLN A 222 -10.93 -8.28 13.04
CA GLN A 222 -11.28 -8.32 14.46
C GLN A 222 -10.24 -9.10 15.26
N LYS A 223 -9.85 -8.59 16.44
CA LYS A 223 -9.00 -9.32 17.39
C LYS A 223 -9.77 -10.49 17.98
N ASN A 224 -9.42 -11.71 17.60
CA ASN A 224 -9.92 -12.90 18.27
C ASN A 224 -9.18 -13.09 19.62
N PRO A 225 -9.88 -13.13 20.77
CA PRO A 225 -9.27 -13.38 22.08
C PRO A 225 -8.61 -14.76 22.18
N ASN A 226 -9.12 -15.74 21.45
CA ASN A 226 -8.69 -17.14 21.48
C ASN A 226 -8.21 -17.55 20.08
N PRO A 227 -6.96 -17.22 19.70
CA PRO A 227 -6.45 -17.55 18.37
C PRO A 227 -6.40 -19.08 18.20
N GLU A 228 -6.99 -19.55 17.11
CA GLU A 228 -6.91 -20.95 16.69
C GLU A 228 -5.52 -21.29 16.12
N GLN A 229 -5.21 -22.58 16.01
CA GLN A 229 -3.98 -23.03 15.37
C GLN A 229 -3.97 -22.67 13.89
N THR A 230 -2.83 -22.14 13.42
CA THR A 230 -2.59 -21.85 12.00
C THR A 230 -2.37 -23.13 11.22
N ILE A 231 -2.91 -23.22 10.00
CA ILE A 231 -2.65 -24.34 9.11
C ILE A 231 -1.41 -24.01 8.27
N ASN A 232 -0.32 -24.73 8.53
CA ASN A 232 0.86 -24.67 7.68
C ASN A 232 0.65 -25.57 6.46
N LYS A 233 0.63 -24.96 5.27
CA LYS A 233 0.64 -25.67 3.99
C LYS A 233 1.96 -25.37 3.29
N THR A 234 2.45 -26.33 2.52
CA THR A 234 3.58 -26.10 1.61
C THR A 234 3.15 -25.20 0.45
N ASP A 235 4.11 -24.51 -0.16
CA ASP A 235 3.84 -23.65 -1.32
C ASP A 235 3.18 -24.40 -2.48
N LYS A 236 3.53 -25.68 -2.67
CA LYS A 236 2.89 -26.54 -3.67
C LYS A 236 1.41 -26.77 -3.37
N GLU A 237 1.05 -27.00 -2.10
CA GLU A 237 -0.33 -27.19 -1.70
C GLU A 237 -1.14 -25.90 -1.81
N VAL A 238 -0.56 -24.76 -1.43
CA VAL A 238 -1.20 -23.45 -1.55
C VAL A 238 -1.39 -23.07 -3.01
N ALA A 239 -0.37 -23.25 -3.86
CA ALA A 239 -0.46 -22.97 -5.29
C ALA A 239 -1.52 -23.84 -5.97
N LYS A 240 -1.56 -25.13 -5.63
CA LYS A 240 -2.60 -26.05 -6.11
C LYS A 240 -4.00 -25.59 -5.68
N LEU A 241 -4.18 -25.27 -4.39
CA LEU A 241 -5.44 -24.77 -3.85
C LEU A 241 -5.91 -23.50 -4.58
N PHE A 242 -5.00 -22.54 -4.80
CA PHE A 242 -5.33 -21.30 -5.50
C PHE A 242 -5.74 -21.58 -6.94
N LYS A 243 -4.98 -22.41 -7.66
CA LYS A 243 -5.32 -22.81 -9.03
C LYS A 243 -6.71 -23.45 -9.11
N GLU A 244 -6.96 -24.49 -8.33
CA GLU A 244 -8.25 -25.21 -8.33
C GLU A 244 -9.41 -24.27 -7.98
N GLN A 245 -9.19 -23.35 -7.04
CA GLN A 245 -10.22 -22.38 -6.66
C GLN A 245 -10.52 -21.37 -7.77
N ILE A 246 -9.50 -20.88 -8.48
CA ILE A 246 -9.66 -19.96 -9.61
C ILE A 246 -10.35 -20.66 -10.78
N GLU A 247 -9.97 -21.91 -11.08
CA GLU A 247 -10.64 -22.73 -12.10
C GLU A 247 -12.14 -22.85 -11.80
N LEU A 248 -12.51 -23.13 -10.54
CA LEU A 248 -13.92 -23.21 -10.14
C LEU A 248 -14.67 -21.90 -10.37
N TRP A 249 -14.08 -20.74 -10.03
CA TRP A 249 -14.74 -19.45 -10.27
C TRP A 249 -14.90 -19.13 -11.76
N LEU A 250 -13.89 -19.45 -12.57
CA LEU A 250 -13.93 -19.20 -14.02
C LEU A 250 -14.82 -20.21 -14.78
N LEU A 251 -15.21 -21.33 -14.15
CA LEU A 251 -16.26 -22.21 -14.69
C LEU A 251 -17.67 -21.64 -14.47
N GLU A 252 -17.85 -20.82 -13.43
CA GLU A 252 -19.14 -20.23 -13.07
C GLU A 252 -19.39 -18.86 -13.70
N GLU A 253 -18.32 -18.16 -14.12
CA GLU A 253 -18.34 -16.78 -14.60
C GLU A 253 -17.59 -16.63 -15.93
N GLU A 254 -18.07 -15.77 -16.84
CA GLU A 254 -17.48 -15.58 -18.18
C GLU A 254 -16.04 -15.02 -18.17
N GLY A 255 -15.61 -14.44 -17.05
CA GLY A 255 -14.26 -13.96 -16.84
C GLY A 255 -14.15 -13.06 -15.62
N LEU A 256 -12.99 -13.05 -14.98
CA LEU A 256 -12.74 -12.26 -13.77
C LEU A 256 -11.57 -11.31 -13.97
N ASP A 257 -11.69 -10.07 -13.48
CA ASP A 257 -10.53 -9.19 -13.47
C ASP A 257 -9.51 -9.58 -12.39
N THR A 258 -8.27 -9.10 -12.54
CA THR A 258 -7.18 -9.43 -11.59
C THR A 258 -7.52 -9.03 -10.16
N ASN A 259 -8.15 -7.87 -9.93
CA ASN A 259 -8.45 -7.40 -8.57
C ASN A 259 -9.52 -8.29 -7.92
N GLU A 260 -10.54 -8.71 -8.67
CA GLU A 260 -11.56 -9.63 -8.19
C GLU A 260 -10.97 -10.96 -7.72
N ILE A 261 -10.07 -11.55 -8.53
CA ILE A 261 -9.37 -12.79 -8.15
C ILE A 261 -8.55 -12.59 -6.88
N PHE A 262 -7.78 -11.51 -6.79
CA PHE A 262 -6.97 -11.19 -5.61
C PHE A 262 -7.82 -11.06 -4.35
N LEU A 263 -8.97 -10.37 -4.42
CA LEU A 263 -9.89 -10.21 -3.29
C LEU A 263 -10.52 -11.54 -2.85
N ARG A 264 -10.91 -12.38 -3.80
CA ARG A 264 -11.49 -13.69 -3.48
C ARG A 264 -10.44 -14.63 -2.86
N ILE A 265 -9.20 -14.61 -3.37
CA ILE A 265 -8.07 -15.35 -2.77
C ILE A 265 -7.75 -14.82 -1.38
N MET A 266 -7.71 -13.48 -1.19
CA MET A 266 -7.56 -12.87 0.13
C MET A 266 -8.56 -13.45 1.12
N LYS A 267 -9.85 -13.39 0.77
CA LYS A 267 -10.94 -13.88 1.59
C LYS A 267 -10.75 -15.34 1.95
N LYS A 268 -10.35 -16.18 0.98
CA LYS A 268 -10.07 -17.60 1.20
C LYS A 268 -8.89 -17.82 2.15
N VAL A 269 -7.79 -17.09 1.97
CA VAL A 269 -6.60 -17.18 2.84
C VAL A 269 -6.95 -16.85 4.29
N PHE A 270 -7.72 -15.78 4.53
CA PHE A 270 -8.16 -15.42 5.87
C PHE A 270 -9.15 -16.44 6.46
N SER A 271 -10.11 -16.91 5.66
CA SER A 271 -11.13 -17.87 6.12
C SER A 271 -10.51 -19.21 6.51
N ASP A 272 -9.57 -19.69 5.69
CA ASP A 272 -8.88 -20.97 5.87
C ASP A 272 -7.63 -20.84 6.77
N LYS A 273 -7.31 -19.62 7.25
CA LYS A 273 -6.13 -19.30 8.09
C LYS A 273 -4.82 -19.85 7.52
N ILE A 274 -4.66 -19.71 6.21
CA ILE A 274 -3.50 -20.22 5.46
C ILE A 274 -2.32 -19.29 5.65
N ILE A 275 -1.21 -19.82 6.15
CA ILE A 275 0.08 -19.12 6.11
C ILE A 275 0.67 -19.31 4.70
N ILE A 276 0.87 -18.21 3.99
CA ILE A 276 1.43 -18.21 2.63
C ILE A 276 2.96 -18.24 2.74
N GLY A 277 3.62 -19.15 2.03
CA GLY A 277 5.08 -19.09 1.78
C GLY A 277 5.37 -18.27 0.52
N ASP A 278 6.20 -18.76 -0.40
CA ASP A 278 6.62 -17.99 -1.57
C ASP A 278 5.76 -18.30 -2.81
N VAL A 279 4.44 -18.08 -2.65
CA VAL A 279 3.45 -18.33 -3.70
C VAL A 279 3.11 -17.03 -4.44
N ASP A 280 3.40 -17.01 -5.74
CA ASP A 280 3.08 -15.89 -6.64
C ASP A 280 1.76 -16.15 -7.37
N LEU A 281 0.70 -15.44 -6.97
CA LEU A 281 -0.62 -15.54 -7.57
C LEU A 281 -0.63 -15.06 -9.04
N LEU A 282 0.13 -14.02 -9.38
CA LEU A 282 0.21 -13.57 -10.78
C LEU A 282 0.88 -14.62 -11.65
N LYS A 283 1.93 -15.28 -11.13
CA LYS A 283 2.58 -16.38 -11.83
C LYS A 283 1.59 -17.53 -12.09
N ILE A 284 0.83 -17.94 -11.06
CA ILE A 284 -0.22 -18.95 -11.20
C ILE A 284 -1.22 -18.56 -12.30
N LEU A 285 -1.68 -17.31 -12.29
CA LEU A 285 -2.60 -16.80 -13.30
C LEU A 285 -1.99 -16.90 -14.71
N THR A 286 -0.79 -16.37 -14.89
CA THR A 286 -0.12 -16.35 -16.21
C THR A 286 0.26 -17.72 -16.77
N GLU A 287 0.53 -18.70 -15.90
CA GLU A 287 0.95 -20.04 -16.32
C GLU A 287 -0.21 -20.99 -16.59
N ASN A 288 -1.41 -20.70 -16.07
CA ASN A 288 -2.53 -21.64 -16.08
C ASN A 288 -3.80 -21.12 -16.75
N PHE A 289 -3.90 -19.82 -17.02
CA PHE A 289 -5.13 -19.17 -17.53
C PHE A 289 -4.81 -18.16 -18.62
N GLU A 290 -5.82 -17.81 -19.42
CA GLU A 290 -5.70 -16.87 -20.52
C GLU A 290 -6.21 -15.49 -20.08
N PHE A 291 -5.55 -14.44 -20.58
CA PHE A 291 -5.95 -13.06 -20.32
C PHE A 291 -6.55 -12.45 -21.59
N SER A 292 -7.87 -12.28 -21.58
CA SER A 292 -8.66 -11.83 -22.73
C SER A 292 -8.39 -10.38 -23.13
N GLU A 293 -8.84 -10.02 -24.34
CA GLU A 293 -8.81 -8.64 -24.83
C GLU A 293 -9.66 -7.68 -23.98
N GLN A 294 -10.69 -8.19 -23.28
CA GLN A 294 -11.50 -7.43 -22.33
C GLN A 294 -10.80 -7.18 -20.98
N LYS A 295 -9.54 -7.62 -20.83
CA LYS A 295 -8.72 -7.50 -19.60
C LYS A 295 -9.24 -8.34 -18.43
N GLN A 296 -9.78 -9.51 -18.74
CA GLN A 296 -10.27 -10.49 -17.78
C GLN A 296 -9.55 -11.83 -17.97
N TRP A 297 -9.35 -12.56 -16.88
CA TRP A 297 -8.86 -13.94 -16.88
C TRP A 297 -9.99 -14.89 -17.25
N ILE A 298 -9.70 -15.84 -18.13
CA ILE A 298 -10.61 -16.88 -18.60
C ILE A 298 -9.92 -18.25 -18.57
N LEU A 299 -10.69 -19.32 -18.67
CA LEU A 299 -10.14 -20.66 -18.80
C LEU A 299 -9.38 -20.80 -20.12
N ASN A 300 -8.28 -21.55 -20.11
CA ASN A 300 -7.60 -21.93 -21.34
C ASN A 300 -8.47 -22.94 -22.10
N ASP A 301 -8.84 -22.63 -23.35
CA ASP A 301 -9.61 -23.53 -24.24
C ASP A 301 -8.86 -24.84 -24.62
N GLN A 302 -7.66 -25.09 -24.10
CA GLN A 302 -6.82 -26.25 -24.48
C GLN A 302 -7.20 -27.60 -23.82
N PHE A 303 -8.45 -27.78 -23.38
CA PHE A 303 -8.96 -29.09 -22.95
C PHE A 303 -9.88 -29.80 -23.98
N GLU A 304 -9.93 -29.34 -25.22
CA GLU A 304 -10.44 -30.14 -26.33
C GLU A 304 -9.29 -30.76 -27.13
N LEU A 305 -9.02 -32.06 -26.89
CA LEU A 305 -8.34 -33.07 -27.74
C LEU A 305 -7.39 -33.99 -26.95
N GLN A 306 -7.88 -34.66 -25.91
CA GLN A 306 -7.38 -35.99 -25.53
C GLN A 306 -8.53 -36.92 -25.11
N THR A 307 -9.48 -37.11 -26.02
CA THR A 307 -10.33 -38.31 -26.03
C THR A 307 -10.45 -38.79 -27.47
N THR A 308 -9.51 -39.64 -27.86
CA THR A 308 -9.69 -40.77 -28.80
C THR A 308 -8.55 -41.74 -28.59
#